data_AF-A0A833W555-F1
#
_entry.id   AF-A0A833W555-F1
#
_cell.length_a   1.000
_cell.length_b   1.000
_cell.length_c   1.000
_cell.angle_alpha   90.00
_cell.angle_beta   90.00
_cell.angle_gamma   90.00
#
_symmetry.space_group_name_H-M   'P 1'
#
loop_
_entity.id
_entity.type
_entity.pdbx_description
1 polymer ?
#
loop_
_entity_poly.entity_id
_entity_poly.type
_entity_poly.pdbx_seq_one_letter_code
_entity_poly.pdbx_strand_id
1 'polypeptide(L)'
;MEIAIFLRYQKEYKPPEDLYNRIDKICEQQQIPTAYETKLDDPLQRYNLFLACEQEFQHPITNSVLYSIRTISDLKKYYRKHVSNITPLDAMRSMELPKNLHINYDYVRFHPVSAGTHIDNTDTLFNGKTAFPKSSTLVTGLKYKKKYQGHVQENPFLEDMLKI
;
A
#
# COMPACT_ATOMS: atom_id res chain seq x y z
N MET A 1 8.41 2.52 20.94
CA MET A 1 7.02 2.90 20.59
C MET A 1 6.81 2.43 19.16
N GLU A 2 6.18 1.26 18.98
CA GLU A 2 5.91 0.73 17.62
C GLU A 2 4.89 1.65 16.95
N ILE A 3 5.34 2.39 15.95
CA ILE A 3 4.47 3.16 15.07
C ILE A 3 3.65 2.11 14.30
N ALA A 4 2.34 2.09 14.50
CA ALA A 4 1.44 1.25 13.73
C ALA A 4 1.42 1.75 12.28
N ILE A 5 2.37 1.28 11.49
CA ILE A 5 2.50 1.54 10.06
C ILE A 5 1.32 0.92 9.31
N PHE A 6 0.89 1.60 8.24
CA PHE A 6 -0.07 1.04 7.29
C PHE A 6 0.55 -0.18 6.62
N LEU A 7 0.18 -1.38 7.11
CA LEU A 7 0.66 -2.64 6.56
C LEU A 7 0.07 -2.84 5.16
N ARG A 8 0.92 -2.84 4.13
CA ARG A 8 0.51 -3.29 2.81
C ARG A 8 0.13 -4.78 2.87
N TYR A 9 -0.76 -5.18 1.97
CA TYR A 9 -1.13 -6.58 1.80
C TYR A 9 0.06 -7.47 1.40
N GLN A 10 1.09 -6.90 0.75
CA GLN A 10 2.27 -7.62 0.30
C GLN A 10 3.39 -7.60 1.35
N LYS A 11 3.98 -8.77 1.59
CA LYS A 11 5.18 -8.91 2.43
C LYS A 11 6.40 -8.33 1.73
N GLU A 12 7.32 -7.78 2.51
CA GLU A 12 8.63 -7.37 2.00
C GLU A 12 9.41 -8.61 1.55
N TYR A 13 10.16 -8.48 0.46
CA TYR A 13 11.03 -9.51 -0.06
C TYR A 13 12.34 -8.90 -0.54
N LYS A 14 13.44 -9.39 0.02
CA LYS A 14 14.81 -9.03 -0.35
C LYS A 14 15.46 -10.22 -1.04
N PRO A 15 15.86 -10.09 -2.32
CA PRO A 15 16.55 -11.17 -3.01
C PRO A 15 17.88 -11.46 -2.31
N PRO A 16 18.20 -12.74 -2.01
CA PRO A 16 19.51 -13.07 -1.47
C PRO A 16 20.61 -12.88 -2.54
N GLU A 17 21.84 -12.62 -2.13
CA GLU A 17 22.97 -12.40 -3.05
C GLU A 17 23.28 -13.66 -3.89
N ASP A 18 23.11 -14.84 -3.29
CA ASP A 18 23.32 -16.15 -3.90
C ASP A 18 22.08 -16.72 -4.60
N LEU A 19 21.10 -15.87 -4.92
CA LEU A 19 19.82 -16.24 -5.54
C LEU A 19 19.96 -17.16 -6.76
N TYR A 20 20.87 -16.82 -7.67
CA TYR A 20 21.04 -17.60 -8.91
C TYR A 20 21.52 -19.02 -8.62
N ASN A 21 22.51 -19.16 -7.73
CA ASN A 21 23.07 -20.44 -7.32
C ASN A 21 22.01 -21.32 -6.63
N ARG A 22 21.15 -20.71 -5.80
CA ARG A 22 20.05 -21.43 -5.14
C ARG A 22 19.02 -21.95 -6.14
N ILE A 23 18.63 -21.12 -7.10
CA ILE A 23 17.71 -21.55 -8.17
C ILE A 23 18.33 -22.67 -9.01
N ASP A 24 19.61 -22.55 -9.36
CA ASP A 24 20.31 -23.57 -10.14
C ASP A 24 20.39 -24.90 -9.38
N LYS A 25 20.66 -24.87 -8.07
CA LYS A 25 20.63 -26.05 -7.20
C LYS A 25 19.25 -26.71 -7.16
N ILE A 26 18.16 -25.92 -7.08
CA ILE A 26 16.80 -26.45 -7.12
C ILE A 26 16.50 -27.10 -8.48
N CYS A 27 16.94 -26.46 -9.57
CA CYS A 27 16.79 -27.01 -10.92
C CYS A 27 17.52 -28.35 -11.06
N GLU A 28 18.76 -28.45 -10.58
CA GLU A 28 19.55 -29.69 -10.57
C GLU A 28 18.86 -30.81 -9.78
N GLN A 29 18.32 -30.50 -8.60
CA GLN A 29 17.56 -31.47 -7.78
C GLN A 29 16.34 -32.03 -8.50
N GLN A 30 15.72 -31.24 -9.38
CA GLN A 30 14.55 -31.62 -10.17
C GLN A 30 14.89 -32.05 -11.60
N GLN A 31 16.19 -32.25 -11.89
CA GLN A 31 16.70 -32.66 -13.20
C GLN A 31 16.30 -31.71 -14.35
N ILE A 32 16.19 -30.41 -14.04
CA ILE A 32 15.86 -29.34 -14.99
C ILE A 32 17.16 -28.70 -15.49
N PRO A 33 17.36 -28.56 -16.81
CA PRO A 33 18.51 -27.84 -17.35
C PRO A 33 18.55 -26.38 -16.87
N THR A 34 19.67 -25.96 -16.28
CA THR A 34 19.88 -24.61 -15.72
C THR A 34 20.08 -23.52 -16.77
N ALA A 35 20.08 -23.88 -18.07
CA ALA A 35 20.18 -22.94 -19.16
C ALA A 35 19.04 -21.91 -19.12
N TYR A 36 19.37 -20.65 -19.39
CA TYR A 36 18.41 -19.54 -19.30
C TYR A 36 17.20 -19.71 -20.23
N GLU A 37 17.39 -20.32 -21.39
CA GLU A 37 16.38 -20.52 -22.42
C GLU A 37 15.51 -21.76 -22.20
N THR A 38 15.82 -22.59 -21.18
CA THR A 38 15.04 -23.77 -20.85
C THR A 38 13.58 -23.39 -20.59
N LYS A 39 12.67 -23.94 -21.39
CA LYS A 39 11.24 -23.73 -21.25
C LYS A 39 10.64 -24.62 -20.17
N LEU A 40 9.69 -24.07 -19.43
CA LEU A 40 8.94 -24.74 -18.37
C LEU A 40 7.54 -25.10 -18.88
N ASP A 41 7.49 -26.04 -19.83
CA ASP A 41 6.26 -26.45 -20.53
C ASP A 41 5.48 -27.53 -19.79
N ASP A 42 6.15 -28.45 -19.07
CA ASP A 42 5.47 -29.48 -18.27
C ASP A 42 4.82 -28.86 -17.00
N PRO A 43 3.49 -28.91 -16.85
CA PRO A 43 2.81 -28.30 -15.71
C PRO A 43 3.22 -28.88 -14.35
N LEU A 44 3.50 -30.18 -14.27
CA LEU A 44 3.85 -30.84 -13.00
C LEU A 44 5.26 -30.46 -12.55
N GLN A 45 6.24 -30.57 -13.45
CA GLN A 45 7.61 -30.12 -13.18
C GLN A 45 7.65 -28.63 -12.82
N ARG A 46 6.90 -27.80 -13.55
CA ARG A 46 6.78 -26.37 -13.29
C ARG A 46 6.18 -26.07 -11.91
N TYR A 47 5.12 -26.78 -11.52
CA TYR A 47 4.51 -26.65 -10.20
C TYR A 47 5.50 -27.01 -9.08
N ASN A 48 6.19 -28.14 -9.22
CA ASN A 48 7.17 -28.60 -8.23
C ASN A 48 8.36 -27.65 -8.10
N LEU A 49 8.82 -27.08 -9.22
CA LEU A 49 9.89 -26.07 -9.24
C LEU A 49 9.46 -24.82 -8.49
N PHE A 50 8.27 -24.30 -8.79
CA PHE A 50 7.75 -23.11 -8.14
C PHE A 50 7.58 -23.33 -6.65
N LEU A 51 6.96 -24.44 -6.23
CA LEU A 51 6.79 -24.78 -4.82
C LEU A 51 8.14 -24.83 -4.07
N ALA A 52 9.17 -25.42 -4.67
CA ALA A 52 10.50 -25.47 -4.08
C ALA A 52 11.13 -24.06 -3.94
N CYS A 53 10.97 -23.20 -4.95
CA CYS A 53 11.41 -21.81 -4.87
C CYS A 53 10.63 -21.02 -3.80
N GLU A 54 9.32 -21.21 -3.68
CA GLU A 54 8.52 -20.55 -2.64
C GLU A 54 8.98 -20.93 -1.24
N GLN A 55 9.29 -22.21 -1.02
CA GLN A 55 9.83 -22.71 0.25
C GLN A 55 11.23 -22.15 0.55
N GLU A 56 12.11 -22.09 -0.44
CA GLU A 56 13.47 -21.57 -0.28
C GLU A 56 13.47 -20.05 0.01
N PHE A 57 12.71 -19.28 -0.76
CA PHE A 57 12.74 -17.81 -0.69
C PHE A 57 11.66 -17.20 0.22
N GLN A 58 10.75 -18.01 0.75
CA GLN A 58 9.58 -17.56 1.53
C GLN A 58 8.77 -16.46 0.80
N HIS A 59 8.79 -16.50 -0.54
CA HIS A 59 8.18 -15.52 -1.42
C HIS A 59 7.32 -16.22 -2.48
N PRO A 60 5.99 -16.29 -2.30
CA PRO A 60 5.11 -17.00 -3.20
C PRO A 60 4.97 -16.29 -4.56
N ILE A 61 4.77 -17.08 -5.61
CA ILE A 61 4.50 -16.58 -6.96
C ILE A 61 3.01 -16.30 -7.08
N THR A 62 2.66 -15.05 -7.40
CA THR A 62 1.24 -14.70 -7.52
C THR A 62 0.62 -15.23 -8.83
N ASN A 63 -0.66 -15.61 -8.79
CA ASN A 63 -1.37 -16.19 -9.94
C ASN A 63 -1.30 -15.31 -11.20
N SER A 64 -1.31 -13.99 -11.04
CA SER A 64 -1.29 -13.03 -12.13
C SER A 64 0.03 -13.03 -12.93
N VAL A 65 1.13 -13.50 -12.37
CA VAL A 65 2.44 -13.56 -13.04
C VAL A 65 2.79 -14.96 -13.53
N LEU A 66 2.02 -15.98 -13.17
CA LEU A 66 2.30 -17.37 -13.58
C LEU A 66 2.40 -17.51 -15.11
N TYR A 67 1.53 -16.87 -15.87
CA TYR A 67 1.55 -16.97 -17.35
C TYR A 67 2.83 -16.36 -17.99
N SER A 68 3.49 -15.45 -17.27
CA SER A 68 4.64 -14.67 -17.76
C SER A 68 5.97 -15.39 -17.55
N ILE A 69 6.04 -16.34 -16.61
CA ILE A 69 7.27 -17.05 -16.28
C ILE A 69 7.40 -18.26 -17.21
N ARG A 70 7.93 -18.13 -18.43
CA ARG A 70 7.97 -19.28 -19.37
C ARG A 70 9.28 -20.04 -19.36
N THR A 71 10.34 -19.39 -18.91
CA THR A 71 11.69 -19.92 -18.90
C THR A 71 12.34 -19.82 -17.53
N ILE A 72 13.47 -20.53 -17.34
CA ILE A 72 14.32 -20.36 -16.15
C ILE A 72 14.81 -18.92 -16.00
N SER A 73 15.10 -18.23 -17.11
CA SER A 73 15.43 -16.80 -17.11
C SER A 73 14.32 -15.94 -16.49
N ASP A 74 13.06 -16.19 -16.86
CA ASP A 74 11.92 -15.43 -16.32
C ASP A 74 11.76 -15.67 -14.81
N LEU A 75 11.97 -16.92 -14.36
CA LEU A 75 11.90 -17.29 -12.95
C LEU A 75 12.99 -16.57 -12.13
N LYS A 76 14.22 -16.61 -12.62
CA LYS A 76 15.36 -15.90 -12.04
C LYS A 76 15.10 -14.38 -11.99
N LYS A 77 14.52 -13.82 -13.04
CA LYS A 77 14.14 -12.39 -13.10
C LYS A 77 13.04 -12.04 -12.10
N TYR A 78 12.05 -12.91 -11.89
CA TYR A 78 11.00 -12.72 -10.90
C TYR A 78 11.58 -12.61 -9.50
N TYR A 79 12.34 -13.60 -9.06
CA TYR A 79 12.93 -13.61 -7.72
C TYR A 79 14.04 -12.57 -7.54
N ARG A 80 14.67 -12.06 -8.60
CA ARG A 80 15.62 -10.94 -8.45
C ARG A 80 14.93 -9.63 -8.06
N LYS A 81 13.62 -9.49 -8.27
CA LYS A 81 12.90 -8.24 -8.01
C LYS A 81 12.62 -8.07 -6.52
N HIS A 82 13.22 -7.04 -5.93
CA HIS A 82 12.90 -6.61 -4.57
C HIS A 82 11.45 -6.12 -4.45
N VAL A 83 10.77 -6.47 -3.35
CA VAL A 83 9.42 -5.99 -3.01
C VAL A 83 9.51 -5.27 -1.67
N SER A 84 9.13 -3.99 -1.64
CA SER A 84 9.07 -3.20 -0.41
C SER A 84 7.63 -3.06 0.09
N ASN A 85 7.43 -3.22 1.38
CA ASN A 85 6.16 -2.90 2.05
C ASN A 85 6.08 -1.41 2.46
N ILE A 86 7.18 -0.65 2.39
CA ILE A 86 7.24 0.75 2.81
C ILE A 86 6.42 1.61 1.84
N THR A 87 5.53 2.46 2.34
CA THR A 87 4.76 3.37 1.49
C THR A 87 5.65 4.50 0.96
N PRO A 88 5.33 5.13 -0.19
CA PRO A 88 6.14 6.25 -0.68
C PRO A 88 6.25 7.39 0.34
N LEU A 89 5.17 7.67 1.07
CA LEU A 89 5.15 8.67 2.13
C LEU A 89 6.08 8.29 3.29
N ASP A 90 6.06 7.03 3.73
CA ASP A 90 6.95 6.57 4.79
C ASP A 90 8.42 6.54 4.35
N ALA A 91 8.68 6.22 3.08
CA ALA A 91 10.01 6.25 2.50
C ALA A 91 10.60 7.68 2.51
N MET A 92 9.77 8.71 2.36
CA MET A 92 10.21 10.12 2.43
C MET A 92 10.69 10.52 3.83
N ARG A 93 10.31 9.80 4.89
CA ARG A 93 10.77 10.09 6.27
C ARG A 93 12.28 9.85 6.43
N SER A 94 12.84 8.91 5.69
CA SER A 94 14.26 8.54 5.75
C SER A 94 15.08 9.10 4.58
N MET A 95 14.45 9.80 3.63
CA MET A 95 15.12 10.43 2.50
C MET A 95 15.61 11.83 2.88
N GLU A 96 16.70 12.26 2.25
CA GLU A 96 17.12 13.67 2.30
C GLU A 96 16.18 14.50 1.42
N LEU A 97 15.30 15.26 2.07
CA LEU A 97 14.35 16.12 1.38
C LEU A 97 15.01 17.47 1.01
N PRO A 98 14.62 18.07 -0.13
CA PRO A 98 15.02 19.44 -0.46
C PRO A 98 14.64 20.42 0.64
N LYS A 99 15.49 21.44 0.90
CA LYS A 99 15.30 22.39 2.00
C LYS A 99 13.99 23.18 1.94
N ASN A 100 13.38 23.29 0.76
CA ASN A 100 12.12 23.98 0.52
C ASN A 100 10.89 23.07 0.60
N LEU A 101 11.04 21.79 0.98
CA LEU A 101 9.96 20.83 1.05
C LEU A 101 9.72 20.39 2.51
N HIS A 102 8.53 20.69 3.02
CA HIS A 102 8.05 20.16 4.30
C HIS A 102 6.86 19.22 4.04
N ILE A 103 6.97 17.99 4.55
CA ILE A 103 5.92 16.97 4.40
C ILE A 103 5.25 16.80 5.75
N ASN A 104 3.93 17.00 5.77
CA ASN A 104 3.12 16.63 6.92
C ASN A 104 2.76 15.14 6.83
N TYR A 105 3.26 14.36 7.77
CA TYR A 105 3.01 12.92 7.81
C TYR A 105 1.77 12.54 8.61
N ASP A 106 1.26 13.46 9.43
CA ASP A 106 0.05 13.23 10.20
C ASP A 106 -1.16 13.50 9.32
N TYR A 107 -2.15 12.62 9.43
CA TYR A 107 -3.41 12.82 8.73
C TYR A 107 -4.14 14.03 9.31
N VAL A 108 -4.20 15.12 8.54
CA VAL A 108 -5.02 16.28 8.86
C VAL A 108 -6.41 16.06 8.30
N ARG A 109 -7.39 15.88 9.20
CA ARG A 109 -8.78 15.79 8.81
C ARG A 109 -9.33 17.21 8.60
N PHE A 110 -9.92 17.45 7.45
CA PHE A 110 -10.74 18.64 7.25
C PHE A 110 -11.96 18.59 8.20
N HIS A 111 -12.10 19.62 9.04
CA HIS A 111 -13.22 19.78 9.94
C HIS A 111 -13.70 21.24 9.87
N PRO A 112 -14.68 21.54 9.00
CA PRO A 112 -15.11 22.92 8.83
C PRO A 112 -15.78 23.43 10.11
N VAL A 113 -15.44 24.65 10.51
CA VAL A 113 -16.17 25.34 11.57
C VAL A 113 -17.58 25.63 11.04
N SER A 114 -18.62 25.07 11.67
CA SER A 114 -19.99 25.46 11.36
C SER A 114 -20.23 26.89 11.85
N ALA A 115 -20.69 27.75 10.96
CA ALA A 115 -21.13 29.09 11.31
C ALA A 115 -22.24 28.98 12.36
N GLY A 116 -21.96 29.40 13.60
CA GLY A 116 -22.93 29.38 14.71
C GLY A 116 -22.49 28.59 15.95
N THR A 117 -21.48 27.72 15.86
CA THR A 117 -20.98 26.97 17.02
C THR A 117 -19.68 27.58 17.54
N HIS A 118 -19.75 28.33 18.63
CA HIS A 118 -18.60 28.93 19.33
C HIS A 118 -17.77 27.93 20.15
N ILE A 119 -17.64 26.69 19.68
CA ILE A 119 -16.89 25.66 20.39
C ILE A 119 -15.87 25.08 19.42
N ASP A 120 -14.66 25.60 19.60
CA ASP A 120 -13.36 25.02 19.27
C ASP A 120 -12.86 25.21 17.82
N ASN A 121 -11.95 26.18 17.71
CA ASN A 121 -11.03 26.52 16.61
C ASN A 121 -10.38 25.30 15.92
N THR A 122 -11.13 24.57 15.10
CA THR A 122 -10.67 23.31 14.50
C THR A 122 -10.19 23.45 13.05
N ASP A 123 -10.58 24.51 12.35
CA ASP A 123 -10.05 24.83 11.01
C ASP A 123 -9.47 26.25 10.95
N THR A 124 -8.17 26.33 11.18
CA THR A 124 -7.35 27.54 10.99
C THR A 124 -6.90 27.75 9.54
N LEU A 125 -7.06 26.75 8.66
CA LEU A 125 -6.51 26.78 7.30
C LEU A 125 -7.46 27.44 6.30
N PHE A 126 -8.77 27.22 6.44
CA PHE A 126 -9.76 27.71 5.47
C PHE A 126 -10.80 28.66 6.06
N ASN A 127 -10.58 29.16 7.29
CA ASN A 127 -11.47 30.09 7.99
C ASN A 127 -12.92 29.57 8.04
N GLY A 128 -13.12 28.26 8.18
CA GLY A 128 -14.45 27.64 8.22
C GLY A 128 -15.17 27.55 6.87
N LYS A 129 -14.55 27.94 5.76
CA LYS A 129 -15.15 27.78 4.42
C LYS A 129 -15.04 26.32 3.99
N THR A 130 -16.19 25.69 3.77
CA THR A 130 -16.28 24.31 3.26
C THR A 130 -16.54 24.27 1.77
N ALA A 131 -15.80 23.41 1.05
CA ALA A 131 -16.11 23.07 -0.35
C ALA A 131 -17.32 22.11 -0.46
N PHE A 132 -17.82 21.60 0.67
CA PHE A 132 -18.88 20.59 0.73
C PHE A 132 -20.09 21.07 1.55
N PRO A 133 -20.84 22.09 1.07
CA PRO A 133 -21.89 22.78 1.83
C PRO A 133 -23.13 21.93 2.17
N LYS A 134 -23.26 20.72 1.62
CA LYS A 134 -24.39 19.81 1.88
C LYS A 134 -23.93 18.42 2.36
N SER A 135 -22.65 18.27 2.70
CA SER A 135 -22.08 16.97 3.09
C SER A 135 -21.64 16.99 4.54
N SER A 136 -22.41 16.30 5.38
CA SER A 136 -22.02 16.02 6.76
C SER A 136 -20.95 14.93 6.82
N THR A 137 -20.03 15.03 7.77
CA THR A 137 -19.01 14.00 8.00
C THR A 137 -19.34 13.24 9.28
N LEU A 138 -20.13 12.18 9.13
CA LEU A 138 -20.60 11.35 10.25
C LEU A 138 -19.57 10.28 10.61
N VAL A 139 -19.20 10.21 11.89
CA VAL A 139 -18.32 9.14 12.41
C VAL A 139 -19.21 8.07 13.02
N THR A 140 -19.43 6.98 12.29
CA THR A 140 -20.37 5.91 12.66
C THR A 140 -19.76 4.84 13.57
N GLY A 141 -18.46 4.56 13.47
CA GLY A 141 -17.81 3.52 14.26
C GLY A 141 -17.52 3.94 15.71
N LEU A 142 -17.92 3.12 16.70
CA LEU A 142 -17.71 3.39 18.14
C LEU A 142 -16.24 3.69 18.49
N LYS A 143 -15.29 2.93 17.92
CA LYS A 143 -13.84 3.14 18.13
C LYS A 143 -13.42 4.53 17.64
N TYR A 144 -13.92 4.94 16.49
CA TYR A 144 -13.53 6.20 15.85
C TYR A 144 -14.27 7.41 16.41
N LYS A 145 -15.47 7.23 16.97
CA LYS A 145 -16.26 8.31 17.59
C LYS A 145 -15.53 8.98 18.76
N LYS A 146 -14.67 8.24 19.47
CA LYS A 146 -13.80 8.79 20.54
C LYS A 146 -12.59 9.54 20.00
N LYS A 147 -12.05 9.11 18.84
CA LYS A 147 -10.82 9.67 18.25
C LYS A 147 -11.09 10.88 17.36
N TYR A 148 -12.24 10.88 16.68
CA TYR A 148 -12.58 11.88 15.68
C TYR A 148 -13.97 12.45 15.93
N GLN A 149 -14.06 13.78 15.99
CA GLN A 149 -15.31 14.50 16.07
C GLN A 149 -16.05 14.41 14.73
N GLY A 150 -17.35 14.10 14.79
CA GLY A 150 -18.23 14.18 13.62
C GLY A 150 -18.55 15.65 13.31
N HIS A 151 -18.85 15.93 12.04
CA HIS A 151 -19.32 17.24 11.59
C HIS A 151 -20.70 17.11 10.99
N VAL A 152 -21.63 17.96 11.40
CA VAL A 152 -22.94 18.09 10.78
C VAL A 152 -22.96 19.41 10.02
N GLN A 153 -23.18 19.34 8.72
CA GLN A 153 -23.21 20.51 7.86
C GLN A 153 -24.64 21.03 7.76
N GLU A 154 -24.84 22.29 8.13
CA GLU A 154 -26.09 22.99 7.87
C GLU A 154 -26.19 23.34 6.39
N ASN A 155 -27.41 23.25 5.84
CA ASN A 155 -27.67 23.63 4.46
C ASN A 155 -27.66 25.16 4.36
N PRO A 156 -26.68 25.78 3.68
CA PRO A 156 -26.56 27.23 3.65
C PRO A 156 -27.68 27.92 2.85
N PHE A 157 -28.46 27.16 2.09
CA PHE A 157 -29.59 27.67 1.30
C PHE A 157 -30.95 27.42 1.96
N LEU A 158 -30.97 26.91 3.20
CA LEU A 158 -32.22 26.52 3.87
C LEU A 158 -33.16 27.73 4.04
N GLU A 159 -32.63 28.87 4.48
CA GLU A 159 -33.44 30.08 4.68
C GLU A 159 -34.05 30.59 3.38
N ASP A 160 -33.32 30.52 2.27
CA ASP A 160 -33.83 30.95 0.96
C ASP A 160 -34.87 29.97 0.39
N MET A 161 -34.72 28.68 0.69
CA MET A 161 -35.72 27.66 0.35
C MET A 161 -37.01 27.77 1.16
N LEU A 162 -36.93 28.27 2.39
CA LEU A 162 -38.08 28.44 3.30
C LEU A 162 -38.84 29.76 3.08
N LYS A 163 -38.32 30.67 2.24
CA LYS A 163 -38.97 31.95 1.88
C LYS A 163 -39.95 31.82 0.69
N ILE A 164 -40.20 30.61 0.20
CA ILE A 164 -41.19 30.28 -0.83
C ILE A 164 -42.50 29.86 -0.15
#